data_AF-A0A8J7WXP7-F1
#
_entry.id   AF-A0A8J7WXP7-F1
#
_cell.length_a   1.000
_cell.length_b   1.000
_cell.length_c   1.000
_cell.angle_alpha   90.00
_cell.angle_beta   90.00
_cell.angle_gamma   90.00
#
_symmetry.space_group_name_H-M   'P 1'
#
loop_
_entity.id
_entity.type
_entity.pdbx_description
1 polymer ?
#
loop_
_entity_poly.entity_id
_entity_poly.type
_entity_poly.pdbx_seq_one_letter_code
_entity_poly.pdbx_strand_id
1 'polypeptide(L)'
;MITLLDYGAGNVRSVINALQHLGQSVHVVQTPEDILQADTLIFPGVGAFGSMMGILEEKGYTQPLRLYLAENRPFLGICLGLQALFQGSQEAPDIPGLGVLAGRVERFQTHLSVPHMGWNQIRAHKESSLFSGLQGSEHFYFVHSYHVVPDDKDLILTTTDYGQKFVSAVQQGNIWATQFHPEKSGPVGLHILQNFLHRSQSSHPHSKLASEKTSLAKRIIACLDVRSNDQGDLVVTKGDQYDVREDGQVRNLGKPVQLAHEYYLQGADEITFLNITAFRDYPLTDLPMLQVLRQTSAKVFVPLTIGGGIRDYTDTEGRFHSALDVAAAYFRSGADKISIGSDAVDIVQNSLQNGPSGQSSIESIARVYGNQAVVISVDPRRVYVSSPVDVPHQVIETVFPNAHGQRFCWYQCTVKGGREGRDVDAITLARECERLGAGEILLNCIDRDGTNLGFDLELVQAVCQAVSIPVIASSGAGRAQHFVDVFTRTEAEAALAAGIFS
;
A
#
# COMPACT_ATOMS: atom_id res chain seq x y z
N MET A 1 -29.18 6.82 2.51
CA MET A 1 -28.11 7.57 1.82
C MET A 1 -26.99 7.75 2.84
N ILE A 2 -25.75 7.50 2.45
CA ILE A 2 -24.58 7.62 3.34
C ILE A 2 -23.78 8.84 2.92
N THR A 3 -23.50 9.74 3.85
CA THR A 3 -22.62 10.89 3.60
C THR A 3 -21.18 10.45 3.78
N LEU A 4 -20.32 10.80 2.83
CA LEU A 4 -18.93 10.38 2.81
C LEU A 4 -18.02 11.60 2.64
N LEU A 5 -17.08 11.76 3.57
CA LEU A 5 -16.15 12.87 3.56
C LEU A 5 -14.95 12.57 2.65
N ASP A 6 -14.93 13.17 1.46
CA ASP A 6 -13.74 13.22 0.61
C ASP A 6 -13.03 14.57 0.78
N TYR A 7 -11.96 14.58 1.58
CA TYR A 7 -11.22 15.83 1.80
C TYR A 7 -10.32 16.19 0.64
N GLY A 8 -9.96 15.30 -0.29
CA GLY A 8 -9.11 15.68 -1.43
C GLY A 8 -7.94 14.76 -1.73
N ALA A 9 -7.61 13.82 -0.84
CA ALA A 9 -6.45 12.94 -0.99
C ALA A 9 -6.82 11.45 -0.97
N GLY A 10 -6.07 10.66 -1.74
CA GLY A 10 -6.05 9.20 -1.66
C GLY A 10 -7.21 8.50 -2.38
N ASN A 11 -7.33 7.21 -2.12
CA ASN A 11 -8.26 6.31 -2.79
C ASN A 11 -9.62 6.21 -2.08
N VAL A 12 -10.34 7.33 -2.05
CA VAL A 12 -11.70 7.38 -1.49
C VAL A 12 -12.68 6.50 -2.28
N ARG A 13 -12.36 6.21 -3.55
CA ARG A 13 -13.15 5.39 -4.46
C ARG A 13 -13.40 3.99 -3.91
N SER A 14 -12.44 3.39 -3.21
CA SER A 14 -12.60 2.04 -2.66
C SER A 14 -13.74 1.95 -1.65
N VAL A 15 -13.90 2.96 -0.79
CA VAL A 15 -15.02 3.02 0.16
C VAL A 15 -16.34 3.25 -0.58
N ILE A 16 -16.36 4.13 -1.58
CA ILE A 16 -17.55 4.35 -2.42
C ILE A 16 -18.00 3.05 -3.10
N ASN A 17 -17.06 2.33 -3.71
CA ASN A 17 -17.34 1.05 -4.39
C ASN A 17 -17.84 0.00 -3.39
N ALA A 18 -17.25 -0.10 -2.20
CA ALA A 18 -17.69 -1.02 -1.16
C ALA A 18 -19.12 -0.71 -0.70
N LEU A 19 -19.46 0.57 -0.48
CA LEU A 19 -20.81 1.00 -0.11
C LEU A 19 -21.83 0.73 -1.24
N GLN A 20 -21.46 1.01 -2.49
CA GLN A 20 -22.30 0.70 -3.65
C GLN A 20 -22.52 -0.80 -3.83
N HIS A 21 -21.48 -1.61 -3.60
CA HIS A 21 -21.58 -3.07 -3.59
C HIS A 21 -22.56 -3.57 -2.54
N LEU A 22 -22.61 -2.91 -1.37
CA LEU A 22 -23.59 -3.17 -0.30
C LEU A 22 -24.97 -2.52 -0.54
N GLY A 23 -25.23 -2.05 -1.76
CA GLY A 23 -26.52 -1.48 -2.16
C GLY A 23 -26.82 -0.08 -1.60
N GLN A 24 -25.82 0.63 -1.10
CA GLN A 24 -25.99 1.99 -0.57
C GLN A 24 -25.74 3.07 -1.61
N SER A 25 -26.52 4.15 -1.54
CA SER A 25 -26.22 5.40 -2.23
C SER A 25 -25.28 6.26 -1.39
N VAL A 26 -24.28 6.85 -2.04
CA VAL A 26 -23.26 7.70 -1.39
C VAL A 26 -23.43 9.13 -1.84
N HIS A 27 -23.48 10.06 -0.89
CA HIS A 27 -23.39 11.49 -1.11
C HIS A 27 -22.02 11.96 -0.62
N VAL A 28 -21.18 12.45 -1.54
CA VAL A 28 -19.85 12.96 -1.19
C VAL A 28 -20.00 14.40 -0.72
N VAL A 29 -19.43 14.72 0.45
CA VAL A 29 -19.40 16.07 1.01
C VAL A 29 -18.75 17.04 0.02
N GLN A 30 -19.45 18.11 -0.31
CA GLN A 30 -18.95 19.23 -1.10
C GLN A 30 -18.86 20.52 -0.28
N THR A 31 -19.73 20.66 0.73
CA THR A 31 -19.85 21.85 1.59
C THR A 31 -19.88 21.49 3.07
N PRO A 32 -19.52 22.44 3.97
CA PRO A 32 -19.70 22.29 5.42
C PRO A 32 -21.11 21.85 5.83
N GLU A 33 -22.14 22.33 5.12
CA GLU A 33 -23.54 22.01 5.39
C GLU A 33 -23.88 20.53 5.17
N ASP A 34 -23.23 19.87 4.20
CA ASP A 34 -23.45 18.44 3.93
C ASP A 34 -23.04 17.58 5.15
N ILE A 35 -22.01 18.02 5.89
CA ILE A 35 -21.59 17.37 7.13
C ILE A 35 -22.66 17.56 8.20
N LEU A 36 -23.14 18.81 8.38
CA LEU A 36 -24.13 19.12 9.41
C LEU A 36 -25.48 18.41 9.17
N GLN A 37 -25.85 18.17 7.92
CA GLN A 37 -27.11 17.51 7.55
C GLN A 37 -27.02 15.98 7.47
N ALA A 38 -25.82 15.39 7.63
CA ALA A 38 -25.66 13.95 7.48
C ALA A 38 -26.43 13.17 8.57
N ASP A 39 -27.15 12.11 8.17
CA ASP A 39 -27.70 11.13 9.12
C ASP A 39 -26.66 10.08 9.53
N THR A 40 -25.71 9.83 8.64
CA THR A 40 -24.61 8.87 8.82
C THR A 40 -23.43 9.35 8.01
N LEU A 41 -22.29 9.51 8.69
CA LEU A 41 -21.07 10.05 8.11
C LEU A 41 -19.96 9.00 8.15
N ILE A 42 -19.35 8.74 7.01
CA ILE A 42 -18.13 7.95 6.93
C ILE A 42 -16.99 8.87 6.54
N PHE A 43 -15.93 8.87 7.34
CA PHE A 43 -14.71 9.61 7.08
C PHE A 43 -13.55 8.65 6.84
N PRO A 44 -13.27 8.31 5.57
CA PRO A 44 -12.04 7.64 5.23
C PRO A 44 -10.88 8.61 5.12
N GLY A 45 -9.69 8.21 5.57
CA GLY A 45 -8.50 8.99 5.29
C GLY A 45 -7.25 8.16 5.04
N VAL A 46 -6.49 8.61 4.05
CA VAL A 46 -5.23 8.04 3.57
C VAL A 46 -4.27 9.21 3.37
N GLY A 47 -3.07 9.12 3.92
CA GLY A 47 -2.06 10.15 3.71
C GLY A 47 -1.24 10.44 4.96
N ALA A 48 -0.75 11.67 5.01
CA ALA A 48 -0.17 12.26 6.22
C ALA A 48 -1.23 13.04 7.02
N PHE A 49 -1.19 12.92 8.35
CA PHE A 49 -2.07 13.59 9.30
C PHE A 49 -2.08 15.11 9.09
N GLY A 50 -0.89 15.71 8.95
CA GLY A 50 -0.74 17.16 8.76
C GLY A 50 -1.42 17.66 7.49
N SER A 51 -1.23 16.95 6.37
CA SER A 51 -1.88 17.28 5.10
C SER A 51 -3.40 17.14 5.19
N MET A 52 -3.90 16.07 5.79
CA MET A 52 -5.35 15.89 6.01
C MET A 52 -5.93 17.05 6.83
N MET A 53 -5.37 17.35 8.01
CA MET A 53 -5.89 18.40 8.88
C MET A 53 -5.81 19.78 8.23
N GLY A 54 -4.74 20.08 7.48
CA GLY A 54 -4.62 21.32 6.70
C GLY A 54 -5.73 21.47 5.66
N ILE A 55 -6.05 20.40 4.93
CA ILE A 55 -7.14 20.43 3.93
C ILE A 55 -8.52 20.55 4.60
N LEU A 56 -8.74 19.86 5.73
CA LEU A 56 -10.01 20.00 6.47
C LEU A 56 -10.22 21.44 6.95
N GLU A 57 -9.17 22.11 7.39
CA GLU A 57 -9.23 23.51 7.81
C GLU A 57 -9.46 24.45 6.62
N GLU A 58 -8.73 24.27 5.51
CA GLU A 58 -8.90 25.04 4.28
C GLU A 58 -10.34 24.95 3.74
N LYS A 59 -10.95 23.76 3.82
CA LYS A 59 -12.33 23.52 3.41
C LYS A 59 -13.38 23.94 4.46
N GLY A 60 -12.96 24.38 5.65
CA GLY A 60 -13.85 24.76 6.74
C GLY A 60 -14.64 23.59 7.33
N TYR A 61 -14.13 22.36 7.24
CA TYR A 61 -14.82 21.13 7.68
C TYR A 61 -14.59 20.80 9.15
N THR A 62 -13.54 21.33 9.78
CA THR A 62 -13.14 21.02 11.17
C THR A 62 -14.25 21.33 12.18
N GLN A 63 -14.85 22.51 12.12
CA GLN A 63 -15.94 22.90 13.03
C GLN A 63 -17.25 22.12 12.79
N PRO A 64 -17.75 21.95 11.54
CA PRO A 64 -18.87 21.06 11.24
C PRO A 64 -18.68 19.64 11.77
N LEU A 65 -17.48 19.06 11.62
CA LEU A 65 -17.15 17.72 12.13
C LEU A 65 -17.20 17.65 13.65
N ARG A 66 -16.74 18.68 14.36
CA ARG A 66 -16.86 18.74 15.82
C ARG A 66 -18.32 18.79 16.28
N LEU A 67 -19.16 19.59 15.61
CA LEU A 67 -20.60 19.71 15.90
C LEU A 67 -21.34 18.39 15.62
N TYR A 68 -21.29 17.95 14.36
CA TYR A 68 -20.98 16.56 14.00
C TYR A 68 -21.11 15.49 15.09
N LEU A 69 -19.92 15.25 15.63
CA LEU A 69 -19.58 14.21 16.59
C LEU A 69 -20.12 14.51 17.99
N ALA A 70 -20.21 15.79 18.38
CA ALA A 70 -20.77 16.20 19.68
C ALA A 70 -22.25 15.82 19.84
N GLU A 71 -23.00 15.76 18.74
CA GLU A 71 -24.39 15.27 18.72
C GLU A 71 -24.50 13.74 18.79
N ASN A 72 -23.36 13.03 18.89
CA ASN A 72 -23.29 11.56 18.96
C ASN A 72 -24.06 10.90 17.80
N ARG A 73 -23.92 11.46 16.60
CA ARG A 73 -24.49 10.91 15.38
C ARG A 73 -23.61 9.79 14.80
N PRO A 74 -24.21 8.84 14.05
CA PRO A 74 -23.49 7.71 13.49
C PRO A 74 -22.27 8.08 12.65
N PHE A 75 -21.08 7.76 13.14
CA PHE A 75 -19.82 8.07 12.49
C PHE A 75 -18.95 6.83 12.34
N LEU A 76 -18.32 6.66 11.18
CA LEU A 76 -17.23 5.70 10.99
C LEU A 76 -15.98 6.40 10.47
N GLY A 77 -14.95 6.49 11.32
CA GLY A 77 -13.62 6.95 10.94
C GLY A 77 -12.75 5.77 10.48
N ILE A 78 -12.09 5.88 9.33
CA ILE A 78 -11.21 4.82 8.81
C ILE A 78 -9.79 5.37 8.66
N CYS A 79 -8.83 4.68 9.28
CA CYS A 79 -7.40 5.01 9.29
C CYS A 79 -7.13 6.45 9.76
N LEU A 80 -6.83 7.40 8.87
CA LEU A 80 -6.68 8.78 9.32
C LEU A 80 -7.99 9.39 9.85
N GLY A 81 -9.15 8.88 9.43
CA GLY A 81 -10.43 9.27 10.03
C GLY A 81 -10.56 8.88 11.51
N LEU A 82 -9.88 7.80 11.93
CA LEU A 82 -9.70 7.46 13.35
C LEU A 82 -8.73 8.44 14.02
N GLN A 83 -7.59 8.72 13.38
CA GLN A 83 -6.55 9.57 13.94
C GLN A 83 -7.01 11.03 14.12
N ALA A 84 -7.81 11.55 13.18
CA ALA A 84 -8.38 12.89 13.19
C ALA A 84 -9.19 13.18 14.46
N LEU A 85 -9.78 12.17 15.09
CA LEU A 85 -10.60 12.32 16.29
C LEU A 85 -9.80 12.79 17.52
N PHE A 86 -8.48 12.55 17.53
CA PHE A 86 -7.61 12.82 18.66
C PHE A 86 -7.03 14.24 18.63
N GLN A 87 -6.27 14.62 19.66
CA GLN A 87 -5.80 16.00 19.84
C GLN A 87 -4.67 16.39 18.88
N GLY A 88 -3.89 15.43 18.37
CA GLY A 88 -2.79 15.66 17.46
C GLY A 88 -1.97 14.40 17.20
N SER A 89 -0.97 14.52 16.33
CA SER A 89 -0.10 13.42 15.89
C SER A 89 1.37 13.76 15.98
N GLN A 90 2.20 12.80 16.40
CA GLN A 90 3.66 12.90 16.29
C GLN A 90 4.15 13.05 14.85
N GLU A 91 3.34 12.67 13.86
CA GLU A 91 3.65 12.89 12.44
C GLU A 91 3.68 14.39 12.09
N ALA A 92 2.86 15.20 12.75
CA ALA A 92 2.78 16.64 12.58
C ALA A 92 2.54 17.33 13.93
N PRO A 93 3.58 17.46 14.78
CA PRO A 93 3.44 17.85 16.18
C PRO A 93 2.76 19.21 16.41
N ASP A 94 2.89 20.12 15.44
CA ASP A 94 2.38 21.49 15.50
C ASP A 94 0.95 21.63 14.95
N ILE A 95 0.38 20.55 14.37
CA ILE A 95 -0.94 20.57 13.75
C ILE A 95 -1.95 19.87 14.68
N PRO A 96 -2.96 20.58 15.20
CA PRO A 96 -3.97 19.96 16.06
C PRO A 96 -4.93 19.08 15.25
N GLY A 97 -5.44 18.04 15.90
CA GLY A 97 -6.57 17.25 15.39
C GLY A 97 -7.93 17.86 15.76
N LEU A 98 -9.01 17.09 15.55
CA LEU A 98 -10.35 17.52 15.96
C LEU A 98 -10.47 17.62 17.48
N GLY A 99 -9.71 16.81 18.23
CA GLY A 99 -9.68 16.83 19.70
C GLY A 99 -11.01 16.42 20.34
N VAL A 100 -11.81 15.60 19.65
CA VAL A 100 -13.08 15.06 20.14
C VAL A 100 -12.84 13.94 21.17
N LEU A 101 -11.76 13.17 20.96
CA LEU A 101 -11.29 12.13 21.87
C LEU A 101 -9.95 12.57 22.51
N ALA A 102 -9.80 12.31 23.81
CA ALA A 102 -8.57 12.60 24.53
C ALA A 102 -7.49 11.55 24.22
N GLY A 103 -6.25 12.01 24.05
CA GLY A 103 -5.11 11.19 23.64
C GLY A 103 -4.43 11.73 22.38
N ARG A 104 -3.43 10.97 21.90
CA ARG A 104 -2.57 11.38 20.79
C ARG A 104 -2.31 10.23 19.82
N VAL A 105 -1.82 10.58 18.64
CA VAL A 105 -1.32 9.64 17.63
C VAL A 105 0.20 9.58 17.73
N GLU A 106 0.75 8.38 17.90
CA GLU A 106 2.17 8.13 18.13
C GLU A 106 2.77 7.22 17.06
N ARG A 107 4.06 7.38 16.77
CA ARG A 107 4.78 6.50 15.84
C ARG A 107 5.06 5.16 16.51
N PHE A 108 5.00 4.07 15.73
CA PHE A 108 5.43 2.76 16.23
C PHE A 108 6.87 2.78 16.76
N GLN A 109 7.06 2.19 17.93
CA GLN A 109 8.37 1.88 18.51
C GLN A 109 8.52 0.36 18.55
N THR A 110 9.05 -0.22 17.48
CA THR A 110 9.11 -1.67 17.28
C THR A 110 10.38 -2.08 16.57
N HIS A 111 10.75 -3.35 16.68
CA HIS A 111 11.82 -3.98 15.91
C HIS A 111 11.34 -4.50 14.55
N LEU A 112 10.03 -4.54 14.32
CA LEU A 112 9.44 -4.89 13.04
C LEU A 112 9.52 -3.72 12.06
N SER A 113 9.24 -3.99 10.79
CA SER A 113 9.23 -2.98 9.76
C SER A 113 8.17 -1.89 10.02
N VAL A 114 8.41 -0.64 9.63
CA VAL A 114 7.44 0.46 9.73
C VAL A 114 7.43 1.23 8.40
N PRO A 115 6.30 1.34 7.69
CA PRO A 115 4.93 1.14 8.16
C PRO A 115 4.53 -0.32 8.38
N HIS A 116 3.61 -0.56 9.32
CA HIS A 116 2.88 -1.83 9.44
C HIS A 116 2.00 -1.99 8.19
N MET A 117 2.38 -2.91 7.29
CA MET A 117 1.71 -3.13 6.00
C MET A 117 1.39 -4.61 5.78
N GLY A 118 0.16 -4.98 6.11
CA GLY A 118 -0.29 -6.35 5.94
C GLY A 118 -1.59 -6.67 6.65
N TRP A 119 -1.84 -7.97 6.76
CA TRP A 119 -3.08 -8.53 7.27
C TRP A 119 -2.87 -9.02 8.70
N ASN A 120 -3.53 -8.38 9.66
CA ASN A 120 -3.37 -8.70 11.09
C ASN A 120 -4.73 -8.93 11.74
N GLN A 121 -4.76 -9.75 12.79
CA GLN A 121 -5.98 -9.99 13.55
C GLN A 121 -6.27 -8.84 14.51
N ILE A 122 -7.49 -8.82 15.02
CA ILE A 122 -7.92 -7.89 16.06
C ILE A 122 -8.37 -8.66 17.28
N ARG A 123 -8.13 -8.11 18.46
CA ARG A 123 -8.64 -8.60 19.73
C ARG A 123 -9.68 -7.63 20.27
N ALA A 124 -10.94 -8.06 20.31
CA ALA A 124 -12.02 -7.28 20.90
C ALA A 124 -11.94 -7.27 22.44
N HIS A 125 -12.16 -6.09 23.03
CA HIS A 125 -12.23 -5.88 24.49
C HIS A 125 -13.64 -5.58 24.97
N LYS A 126 -14.53 -5.18 24.05
CA LYS A 126 -15.92 -4.81 24.32
C LYS A 126 -16.81 -5.40 23.25
N GLU A 127 -18.06 -5.65 23.61
CA GLU A 127 -19.08 -6.01 22.64
C GLU A 127 -19.40 -4.81 21.75
N SER A 128 -19.57 -5.06 20.46
CA SER A 128 -19.96 -4.04 19.50
C SER A 128 -20.71 -4.67 18.34
N SER A 129 -21.79 -4.01 17.92
CA SER A 129 -22.54 -4.39 16.72
C SER A 129 -21.66 -4.41 15.47
N LEU A 130 -20.57 -3.63 15.46
CA LEU A 130 -19.61 -3.57 14.36
C LEU A 130 -18.99 -4.93 14.03
N PHE A 131 -18.86 -5.84 15.01
CA PHE A 131 -18.28 -7.17 14.84
C PHE A 131 -19.28 -8.31 14.88
N SER A 132 -20.58 -8.01 14.75
CA SER A 132 -21.63 -9.02 14.70
C SER A 132 -21.31 -10.06 13.61
N GLY A 133 -21.38 -11.35 13.94
CA GLY A 133 -21.11 -12.46 13.01
C GLY A 133 -19.64 -12.82 12.81
N LEU A 134 -18.69 -12.08 13.39
CA LEU A 134 -17.26 -12.39 13.33
C LEU A 134 -16.82 -13.31 14.48
N GLN A 135 -15.82 -14.16 14.20
CA GLN A 135 -15.30 -15.19 15.10
C GLN A 135 -14.09 -14.73 15.91
N GLY A 136 -13.45 -13.61 15.53
CA GLY A 136 -12.25 -13.06 16.18
C GLY A 136 -10.94 -13.66 15.66
N SER A 137 -10.99 -14.48 14.62
CA SER A 137 -9.80 -15.04 13.94
C SER A 137 -9.53 -14.40 12.59
N GLU A 138 -10.41 -13.51 12.14
CA GLU A 138 -10.30 -12.82 10.86
C GLU A 138 -9.11 -11.86 10.84
N HIS A 139 -8.58 -11.65 9.65
CA HIS A 139 -7.50 -10.70 9.41
C HIS A 139 -8.05 -9.47 8.68
N PHE A 140 -7.52 -8.31 9.04
CA PHE A 140 -7.85 -7.02 8.44
C PHE A 140 -6.59 -6.38 7.89
N TYR A 141 -6.75 -5.59 6.82
CA TYR A 141 -5.63 -4.90 6.19
C TYR A 141 -5.28 -3.60 6.94
N PHE A 142 -4.03 -3.52 7.40
CA PHE A 142 -3.43 -2.37 8.05
C PHE A 142 -2.33 -1.79 7.15
N VAL A 143 -2.23 -0.46 7.11
CA VAL A 143 -1.23 0.27 6.33
C VAL A 143 -0.92 1.61 7.00
N HIS A 144 -0.05 1.61 8.01
CA HIS A 144 0.19 2.79 8.85
C HIS A 144 1.54 2.79 9.59
N SER A 145 2.12 3.97 9.78
CA SER A 145 3.32 4.17 10.63
C SER A 145 2.99 4.65 12.05
N TYR A 146 1.76 5.13 12.25
CA TYR A 146 1.33 5.76 13.50
C TYR A 146 0.04 5.11 14.00
N HIS A 147 -0.15 5.08 15.31
CA HIS A 147 -1.35 4.53 15.96
C HIS A 147 -1.86 5.47 17.05
N VAL A 148 -3.15 5.37 17.39
CA VAL A 148 -3.72 6.16 18.50
C VAL A 148 -3.33 5.57 19.85
N VAL A 149 -3.18 6.47 20.81
CA VAL A 149 -2.96 6.22 22.24
C VAL A 149 -4.00 7.04 23.00
N PRO A 150 -5.18 6.46 23.28
CA PRO A 150 -6.23 7.14 24.03
C PRO A 150 -5.85 7.32 25.51
N ASP A 151 -6.20 8.47 26.09
CA ASP A 151 -6.05 8.69 27.54
C ASP A 151 -7.09 7.86 28.32
N ASP A 152 -8.30 7.76 27.76
CA ASP A 152 -9.39 6.95 28.29
C ASP A 152 -9.39 5.56 27.65
N LYS A 153 -9.10 4.55 28.48
CA LYS A 153 -9.10 3.14 28.06
C LYS A 153 -10.49 2.63 27.71
N ASP A 154 -11.56 3.30 28.16
CA ASP A 154 -12.92 2.91 27.82
C ASP A 154 -13.28 3.17 26.35
N LEU A 155 -12.49 3.97 25.64
CA LEU A 155 -12.63 4.15 24.19
C LEU A 155 -12.18 2.92 23.40
N ILE A 156 -11.31 2.07 23.99
CA ILE A 156 -10.66 0.98 23.26
C ILE A 156 -11.69 -0.12 22.96
N LEU A 157 -11.97 -0.30 21.68
CA LEU A 157 -12.84 -1.35 21.19
C LEU A 157 -12.03 -2.61 20.85
N THR A 158 -10.92 -2.46 20.12
CA THR A 158 -10.01 -3.56 19.81
C THR A 158 -8.54 -3.17 19.91
N THR A 159 -7.68 -4.17 20.15
CA THR A 159 -6.23 -4.03 20.03
C THR A 159 -5.62 -5.08 19.11
N THR A 160 -4.44 -4.79 18.58
CA THR A 160 -3.64 -5.69 17.76
C THR A 160 -2.18 -5.67 18.23
N ASP A 161 -1.49 -6.79 18.10
CA ASP A 161 -0.07 -6.94 18.36
C ASP A 161 0.75 -6.76 17.06
N TYR A 162 1.75 -5.87 17.11
CA TYR A 162 2.73 -5.63 16.05
C TYR A 162 4.07 -5.18 16.65
N GLY A 163 4.79 -6.13 17.27
CA GLY A 163 5.98 -5.89 18.10
C GLY A 163 5.71 -5.12 19.41
N GLN A 164 4.64 -4.34 19.44
CA GLN A 164 3.95 -3.79 20.60
C GLN A 164 2.43 -3.91 20.41
N LYS A 165 1.66 -3.78 21.49
CA LYS A 165 0.20 -3.74 21.42
C LYS A 165 -0.25 -2.32 21.06
N PHE A 166 -1.13 -2.18 20.06
CA PHE A 166 -1.72 -0.91 19.67
C PHE A 166 -3.25 -0.99 19.57
N VAL A 167 -3.92 0.17 19.59
CA VAL A 167 -5.37 0.28 19.44
C VAL A 167 -5.75 0.19 17.97
N SER A 168 -6.47 -0.86 17.60
CA SER A 168 -6.89 -1.12 16.21
C SER A 168 -8.32 -0.63 15.90
N ALA A 169 -9.14 -0.39 16.93
CA ALA A 169 -10.43 0.29 16.79
C ALA A 169 -10.85 0.95 18.11
N VAL A 170 -11.64 2.03 18.00
CA VAL A 170 -12.25 2.73 19.13
C VAL A 170 -13.77 2.86 18.97
N GLN A 171 -14.47 3.03 20.08
CA GLN A 171 -15.89 3.34 20.08
C GLN A 171 -16.26 4.28 21.24
N GLN A 172 -17.05 5.32 20.95
CA GLN A 172 -17.75 6.14 21.94
C GLN A 172 -19.16 6.43 21.44
N GLY A 173 -20.18 5.92 22.13
CA GLY A 173 -21.57 6.06 21.69
C GLY A 173 -21.76 5.54 20.25
N ASN A 174 -22.17 6.43 19.34
CA ASN A 174 -22.36 6.16 17.91
C ASN A 174 -21.15 6.57 17.04
N ILE A 175 -19.99 6.80 17.66
CA ILE A 175 -18.74 7.07 16.97
C ILE A 175 -17.94 5.77 16.99
N TRP A 176 -17.74 5.17 15.83
CA TRP A 176 -16.82 4.06 15.62
C TRP A 176 -15.63 4.55 14.80
N ALA A 177 -14.45 4.00 15.06
CA ALA A 177 -13.35 4.21 14.15
C ALA A 177 -12.40 3.01 14.15
N THR A 178 -11.84 2.69 12.98
CA THR A 178 -10.92 1.57 12.77
C THR A 178 -9.59 2.06 12.21
N GLN A 179 -8.49 1.49 12.69
CA GLN A 179 -7.16 1.74 12.14
C GLN A 179 -6.93 0.94 10.85
N PHE A 180 -7.52 -0.25 10.76
CA PHE A 180 -7.56 -1.04 9.53
C PHE A 180 -8.56 -0.46 8.52
N HIS A 181 -8.39 -0.85 7.26
CA HIS A 181 -9.22 -0.44 6.12
C HIS A 181 -10.25 -1.53 5.79
N PRO A 182 -11.51 -1.42 6.24
CA PRO A 182 -12.53 -2.42 5.93
C PRO A 182 -12.81 -2.52 4.42
N GLU A 183 -12.71 -1.43 3.65
CA GLU A 183 -12.83 -1.45 2.20
C GLU A 183 -11.67 -2.16 1.47
N LYS A 184 -10.59 -2.49 2.21
CA LYS A 184 -9.42 -3.24 1.72
C LYS A 184 -9.20 -4.57 2.42
N SER A 185 -10.15 -4.99 3.27
CA SER A 185 -10.06 -6.23 4.04
C SER A 185 -10.93 -7.35 3.45
N GLY A 186 -11.18 -7.32 2.13
CA GLY A 186 -11.95 -8.34 1.43
C GLY A 186 -13.36 -8.53 1.98
N PRO A 187 -13.91 -9.76 1.93
CA PRO A 187 -15.25 -10.06 2.42
C PRO A 187 -15.49 -9.71 3.90
N VAL A 188 -14.48 -9.91 4.76
CA VAL A 188 -14.58 -9.59 6.19
C VAL A 188 -14.71 -8.08 6.40
N GLY A 189 -13.95 -7.30 5.63
CA GLY A 189 -14.05 -5.85 5.66
C GLY A 189 -15.40 -5.31 5.18
N LEU A 190 -15.95 -5.89 4.11
CA LEU A 190 -17.32 -5.59 3.66
C LEU A 190 -18.36 -5.90 4.76
N HIS A 191 -18.15 -6.98 5.52
CA HIS A 191 -19.00 -7.34 6.65
C HIS A 191 -18.97 -6.29 7.77
N ILE A 192 -17.81 -5.68 8.06
CA ILE A 192 -17.70 -4.54 9.00
C ILE A 192 -18.53 -3.35 8.52
N LEU A 193 -18.41 -2.99 7.24
CA LEU A 193 -19.21 -1.89 6.67
C LEU A 193 -20.70 -2.21 6.73
N GLN A 194 -21.10 -3.44 6.40
CA GLN A 194 -22.49 -3.89 6.50
C GLN A 194 -23.02 -3.79 7.93
N ASN A 195 -22.22 -4.17 8.94
CA ASN A 195 -22.59 -4.07 10.34
C ASN A 195 -22.78 -2.61 10.79
N PHE A 196 -21.88 -1.71 10.38
CA PHE A 196 -22.04 -0.29 10.65
C PHE A 196 -23.33 0.28 10.04
N LEU A 197 -23.68 -0.14 8.82
CA LEU A 197 -24.91 0.28 8.13
C LEU A 197 -26.19 -0.25 8.82
N HIS A 198 -26.16 -1.45 9.38
CA HIS A 198 -27.31 -2.11 10.03
C HIS A 198 -27.32 -2.05 11.57
N ARG A 199 -26.50 -1.18 12.16
CA ARG A 199 -26.29 -1.03 13.62
C ARG A 199 -27.57 -0.94 14.49
N SER A 200 -28.72 -0.58 13.93
CA SER A 200 -30.02 -0.49 14.64
C SER A 200 -30.75 -1.82 14.77
N GLN A 201 -30.30 -2.89 14.10
CA GLN A 201 -31.01 -4.18 14.01
C GLN A 201 -30.34 -5.31 14.81
N SER A 202 -29.14 -5.11 15.37
CA SER A 202 -28.41 -6.16 16.08
C SER A 202 -28.83 -6.24 17.55
N SER A 203 -29.58 -7.28 17.91
CA SER A 203 -30.01 -7.57 19.28
C SER A 203 -29.28 -8.75 19.95
N HIS A 204 -28.22 -9.32 19.36
CA HIS A 204 -27.56 -10.53 19.87
C HIS A 204 -26.04 -10.44 20.00
N PRO A 205 -25.44 -11.10 21.00
CA PRO A 205 -24.06 -10.88 21.41
C PRO A 205 -23.04 -11.87 20.81
N HIS A 206 -21.77 -11.47 21.03
CA HIS A 206 -20.52 -12.22 21.05
C HIS A 206 -19.76 -12.42 19.72
N SER A 207 -18.71 -11.60 19.52
CA SER A 207 -17.44 -12.21 19.12
C SER A 207 -17.00 -13.07 20.30
N LYS A 208 -16.59 -14.31 20.06
CA LYS A 208 -15.78 -15.02 21.07
C LYS A 208 -14.53 -14.18 21.29
N LEU A 209 -14.14 -14.03 22.56
CA LEU A 209 -12.86 -13.43 22.91
C LEU A 209 -11.77 -14.16 22.13
N ALA A 210 -11.15 -13.45 21.20
CA ALA A 210 -10.05 -13.95 20.40
C ALA A 210 -8.88 -14.39 21.30
N SER A 211 -8.01 -15.20 20.73
CA SER A 211 -6.66 -15.55 21.22
C SER A 211 -5.99 -14.44 22.04
N GLU A 212 -5.20 -14.80 23.06
CA GLU A 212 -4.48 -13.82 23.88
C GLU A 212 -3.59 -12.88 23.06
N LYS A 213 -3.08 -13.37 21.92
CA LYS A 213 -2.24 -12.63 20.98
C LYS A 213 -2.83 -12.62 19.56
N THR A 214 -2.62 -11.54 18.82
CA THR A 214 -2.95 -11.51 17.38
C THR A 214 -1.78 -12.01 16.54
N SER A 215 -2.07 -12.44 15.31
CA SER A 215 -1.05 -12.86 14.35
C SER A 215 -1.08 -11.98 13.10
N LEU A 216 0.11 -11.56 12.67
CA LEU A 216 0.34 -10.98 11.35
C LEU A 216 0.48 -12.13 10.33
N ALA A 217 -0.24 -12.05 9.22
CA ALA A 217 -0.14 -13.01 8.12
C ALA A 217 1.04 -12.66 7.19
N LYS A 218 1.59 -13.68 6.51
CA LYS A 218 2.55 -13.49 5.42
C LYS A 218 1.78 -13.13 4.14
N ARG A 219 2.14 -12.01 3.51
CA ARG A 219 1.38 -11.43 2.39
C ARG A 219 1.77 -12.06 1.05
N ILE A 220 0.78 -12.53 0.31
CA ILE A 220 0.93 -13.08 -1.05
C ILE A 220 0.40 -12.08 -2.07
N ILE A 221 1.31 -11.55 -2.89
CA ILE A 221 0.98 -10.52 -3.89
C ILE A 221 0.90 -11.16 -5.27
N ALA A 222 -0.25 -10.98 -5.93
CA ALA A 222 -0.42 -11.38 -7.32
C ALA A 222 -0.10 -10.21 -8.25
N CYS A 223 0.76 -10.45 -9.23
CA CYS A 223 1.25 -9.42 -10.15
C CYS A 223 0.82 -9.69 -11.59
N LEU A 224 0.51 -8.63 -12.32
CA LEU A 224 0.20 -8.68 -13.74
C LEU A 224 0.93 -7.58 -14.54
N ASP A 225 1.57 -8.02 -15.62
CA ASP A 225 2.16 -7.13 -16.62
C ASP A 225 1.07 -6.67 -17.58
N VAL A 226 0.80 -5.37 -17.61
CA VAL A 226 -0.18 -4.78 -18.54
C VAL A 226 0.54 -4.12 -19.70
N ARG A 227 0.20 -4.55 -20.92
CA ARG A 227 0.77 -4.06 -22.19
C ARG A 227 -0.33 -3.72 -23.18
N SER A 228 0.03 -2.94 -24.19
CA SER A 228 -0.80 -2.75 -25.37
C SER A 228 -0.45 -3.83 -26.40
N ASN A 229 -1.44 -4.52 -26.95
CA ASN A 229 -1.25 -5.40 -28.10
C ASN A 229 -1.12 -4.60 -29.40
N ASP A 230 -0.90 -5.29 -30.52
CA ASP A 230 -0.74 -4.64 -31.84
C ASP A 230 -2.02 -3.91 -32.33
N GLN A 231 -3.18 -4.16 -31.70
CA GLN A 231 -4.46 -3.48 -31.97
C GLN A 231 -4.70 -2.28 -31.03
N GLY A 232 -3.79 -2.03 -30.07
CA GLY A 232 -3.92 -0.97 -29.07
C GLY A 232 -4.72 -1.36 -27.83
N ASP A 233 -5.22 -2.59 -27.74
CA ASP A 233 -5.95 -3.08 -26.56
C ASP A 233 -4.99 -3.41 -25.41
N LEU A 234 -5.45 -3.18 -24.19
CA LEU A 234 -4.73 -3.61 -22.99
C LEU A 234 -4.90 -5.12 -22.75
N VAL A 235 -3.76 -5.81 -22.69
CA VAL A 235 -3.67 -7.26 -22.45
C VAL A 235 -2.70 -7.53 -21.30
N VAL A 236 -2.90 -8.67 -20.63
CA VAL A 236 -1.91 -9.21 -19.69
C VAL A 236 -0.95 -10.12 -20.42
N THR A 237 0.34 -10.01 -20.13
CA THR A 237 1.38 -10.87 -20.71
C THR A 237 2.12 -11.67 -19.64
N LYS A 238 2.66 -12.84 -19.99
CA LYS A 238 3.60 -13.55 -19.11
C LYS A 238 4.97 -12.87 -19.22
N GLY A 239 5.48 -12.34 -18.12
CA GLY A 239 6.82 -11.73 -18.04
C GLY A 239 7.94 -12.77 -17.94
N ASP A 240 8.04 -13.71 -18.89
CA ASP A 240 9.20 -14.60 -18.94
C ASP A 240 10.36 -13.86 -19.64
N GLN A 241 11.41 -13.46 -18.88
CA GLN A 241 12.66 -12.88 -19.40
C GLN A 241 12.52 -11.65 -20.31
N TYR A 242 11.52 -10.80 -20.08
CA TYR A 242 11.23 -9.61 -20.91
C TYR A 242 10.93 -9.90 -22.40
N ASP A 243 10.79 -11.18 -22.80
CA ASP A 243 10.36 -11.60 -24.13
C ASP A 243 8.89 -12.06 -24.09
N VAL A 244 8.01 -11.22 -24.65
CA VAL A 244 6.55 -11.36 -24.50
C VAL A 244 5.84 -11.77 -25.79
N ARG A 245 6.61 -12.18 -26.81
CA ARG A 245 6.08 -12.59 -28.10
C ARG A 245 6.14 -14.10 -28.27
N GLU A 246 5.01 -14.68 -28.66
CA GLU A 246 4.88 -16.08 -29.07
C GLU A 246 4.32 -16.07 -30.50
N ASP A 247 5.00 -16.74 -31.44
CA ASP A 247 4.66 -16.74 -32.87
C ASP A 247 4.46 -15.35 -33.50
N GLY A 248 5.21 -14.35 -33.02
CA GLY A 248 5.16 -12.98 -33.54
C GLY A 248 4.02 -12.11 -33.02
N GLN A 249 3.15 -12.63 -32.15
CA GLN A 249 2.07 -11.90 -31.49
C GLN A 249 2.34 -11.70 -29.99
N VAL A 250 1.82 -10.63 -29.41
CA VAL A 250 1.86 -10.40 -27.95
C VAL A 250 1.02 -11.47 -27.25
N ARG A 251 1.64 -12.26 -26.38
CA ARG A 251 0.97 -13.33 -25.62
C ARG A 251 -0.10 -12.75 -24.70
N ASN A 252 -1.37 -13.13 -24.88
CA ASN A 252 -2.51 -12.56 -24.15
C ASN A 252 -3.04 -13.55 -23.10
N LEU A 253 -2.79 -13.28 -21.82
CA LEU A 253 -3.30 -14.01 -20.66
C LEU A 253 -4.72 -13.57 -20.23
N GLY A 254 -5.33 -12.64 -20.98
CA GLY A 254 -6.65 -12.10 -20.69
C GLY A 254 -6.64 -10.59 -20.48
N LYS A 255 -7.81 -10.07 -20.09
CA LYS A 255 -7.99 -8.64 -19.80
C LYS A 255 -7.55 -8.34 -18.37
N PRO A 256 -6.76 -7.28 -18.11
CA PRO A 256 -6.22 -6.96 -16.79
C PRO A 256 -7.25 -6.95 -15.66
N VAL A 257 -8.43 -6.38 -15.91
CA VAL A 257 -9.52 -6.27 -14.93
C VAL A 257 -10.08 -7.64 -14.54
N GLN A 258 -10.23 -8.54 -15.51
CA GLN A 258 -10.80 -9.87 -15.25
C GLN A 258 -9.81 -10.70 -14.43
N LEU A 259 -8.54 -10.73 -14.84
CA LEU A 259 -7.51 -11.51 -14.16
C LEU A 259 -7.28 -10.99 -12.73
N ALA A 260 -7.26 -9.67 -12.52
CA ALA A 260 -7.16 -9.09 -11.18
C ALA A 260 -8.33 -9.52 -10.27
N HIS A 261 -9.55 -9.61 -10.82
CA HIS A 261 -10.71 -10.10 -10.08
C HIS A 261 -10.60 -11.61 -9.77
N GLU A 262 -10.09 -12.40 -10.71
CA GLU A 262 -9.83 -13.83 -10.49
C GLU A 262 -8.79 -14.06 -9.39
N TYR A 263 -7.67 -13.33 -9.40
CA TYR A 263 -6.68 -13.37 -8.33
C TYR A 263 -7.25 -12.99 -6.97
N TYR A 264 -8.10 -11.95 -6.91
CA TYR A 264 -8.80 -11.59 -5.68
C TYR A 264 -9.70 -12.73 -5.16
N LEU A 265 -10.50 -13.35 -6.03
CA LEU A 265 -11.36 -14.49 -5.66
C LEU A 265 -10.56 -15.73 -5.22
N GLN A 266 -9.35 -15.88 -5.74
CA GLN A 266 -8.42 -16.95 -5.36
C GLN A 266 -7.63 -16.66 -4.07
N GLY A 267 -7.83 -15.49 -3.45
CA GLY A 267 -7.24 -15.15 -2.16
C GLY A 267 -5.92 -14.38 -2.23
N ALA A 268 -5.65 -13.67 -3.32
CA ALA A 268 -4.53 -12.72 -3.35
C ALA A 268 -4.74 -11.60 -2.32
N ASP A 269 -3.72 -11.37 -1.48
CA ASP A 269 -3.74 -10.37 -0.42
C ASP A 269 -3.58 -8.94 -0.97
N GLU A 270 -3.03 -8.82 -2.18
CA GLU A 270 -2.77 -7.57 -2.90
C GLU A 270 -2.60 -7.87 -4.39
N ILE A 271 -3.03 -6.93 -5.23
CA ILE A 271 -2.86 -7.00 -6.70
C ILE A 271 -1.91 -5.90 -7.17
N THR A 272 -0.83 -6.28 -7.84
CA THR A 272 0.12 -5.35 -8.46
C THR A 272 -0.03 -5.33 -9.98
N PHE A 273 -0.14 -4.14 -10.55
CA PHE A 273 -0.16 -3.87 -11.97
C PHE A 273 1.19 -3.28 -12.38
N LEU A 274 1.92 -3.93 -13.28
CA LEU A 274 3.09 -3.35 -13.92
C LEU A 274 2.67 -2.77 -15.27
N ASN A 275 2.56 -1.44 -15.32
CA ASN A 275 2.23 -0.70 -16.52
C ASN A 275 3.46 -0.58 -17.43
N ILE A 276 3.51 -1.44 -18.45
CA ILE A 276 4.58 -1.47 -19.46
C ILE A 276 4.08 -0.86 -20.78
N THR A 277 2.95 -0.16 -20.74
CA THR A 277 2.37 0.46 -21.94
C THR A 277 3.22 1.64 -22.44
N ALA A 278 3.17 1.87 -23.75
CA ALA A 278 3.91 2.93 -24.42
C ALA A 278 3.19 4.29 -24.39
N PHE A 279 2.11 4.46 -23.62
CA PHE A 279 1.28 5.68 -23.58
C PHE A 279 1.93 6.82 -22.78
N ARG A 280 3.22 7.07 -23.01
CA ARG A 280 4.05 7.97 -22.20
C ARG A 280 3.71 9.45 -22.38
N ASP A 281 2.99 9.80 -23.46
CA ASP A 281 2.72 11.18 -23.83
C ASP A 281 1.21 11.48 -23.96
N TYR A 282 0.32 10.55 -23.57
CA TYR A 282 -1.13 10.77 -23.65
C TYR A 282 -1.61 11.79 -22.60
N PRO A 283 -2.72 12.50 -22.85
CA PRO A 283 -3.39 13.29 -21.82
C PRO A 283 -3.62 12.46 -20.55
N LEU A 284 -3.28 13.01 -19.38
CA LEU A 284 -3.33 12.27 -18.11
C LEU A 284 -4.71 11.67 -17.84
N THR A 285 -5.77 12.39 -18.19
CA THR A 285 -7.17 11.95 -18.00
C THR A 285 -7.53 10.72 -18.81
N ASP A 286 -6.82 10.49 -19.91
CA ASP A 286 -7.14 9.50 -20.93
C ASP A 286 -6.22 8.28 -20.88
N LEU A 287 -5.32 8.23 -19.89
CA LEU A 287 -4.45 7.08 -19.67
C LEU A 287 -5.30 5.80 -19.46
N PRO A 288 -5.17 4.79 -20.34
CA PRO A 288 -5.99 3.57 -20.27
C PRO A 288 -5.88 2.83 -18.93
N MET A 289 -4.73 2.91 -18.26
CA MET A 289 -4.53 2.30 -16.95
C MET A 289 -5.40 2.89 -15.85
N LEU A 290 -5.80 4.16 -15.95
CA LEU A 290 -6.76 4.75 -15.02
C LEU A 290 -8.12 4.05 -15.13
N GLN A 291 -8.56 3.73 -16.35
CA GLN A 291 -9.79 2.97 -16.58
C GLN A 291 -9.70 1.55 -15.99
N VAL A 292 -8.56 0.87 -16.18
CA VAL A 292 -8.31 -0.47 -15.60
C VAL A 292 -8.45 -0.45 -14.09
N LEU A 293 -7.83 0.52 -13.41
CA LEU A 293 -7.93 0.65 -11.95
C LEU A 293 -9.36 0.98 -11.49
N ARG A 294 -10.07 1.85 -12.22
CA ARG A 294 -11.46 2.21 -11.88
C ARG A 294 -12.39 1.01 -11.98
N GLN A 295 -12.19 0.17 -12.99
CA GLN A 295 -12.99 -1.05 -13.19
C GLN A 295 -12.60 -2.15 -12.20
N THR A 296 -11.30 -2.30 -11.91
CA THR A 296 -10.79 -3.28 -10.95
C THR A 296 -11.28 -2.97 -9.54
N SER A 297 -11.09 -1.73 -9.08
CA SER A 297 -11.48 -1.30 -7.73
C SER A 297 -12.98 -1.42 -7.45
N ALA A 298 -13.83 -1.53 -8.48
CA ALA A 298 -15.26 -1.75 -8.32
C ALA A 298 -15.62 -3.18 -7.85
N LYS A 299 -14.69 -4.13 -7.97
CA LYS A 299 -14.91 -5.55 -7.67
C LYS A 299 -13.84 -6.17 -6.77
N VAL A 300 -12.67 -5.53 -6.65
CA VAL A 300 -11.53 -6.01 -5.89
C VAL A 300 -11.35 -5.16 -4.64
N PHE A 301 -11.56 -5.80 -3.48
CA PHE A 301 -11.56 -5.15 -2.16
C PHE A 301 -10.30 -5.52 -1.34
N VAL A 302 -9.17 -5.61 -2.04
CA VAL A 302 -7.82 -5.71 -1.48
C VAL A 302 -6.96 -4.55 -2.03
N PRO A 303 -5.76 -4.29 -1.48
CA PRO A 303 -4.87 -3.26 -1.99
C PRO A 303 -4.49 -3.45 -3.45
N LEU A 304 -4.46 -2.34 -4.19
CA LEU A 304 -4.03 -2.26 -5.58
C LEU A 304 -2.75 -1.42 -5.68
N THR A 305 -1.70 -1.99 -6.26
CA THR A 305 -0.43 -1.30 -6.50
C THR A 305 -0.24 -1.09 -8.00
N ILE A 306 0.20 0.10 -8.40
CA ILE A 306 0.49 0.41 -9.81
C ILE A 306 1.94 0.87 -9.96
N GLY A 307 2.71 0.16 -10.78
CA GLY A 307 4.06 0.53 -11.17
C GLY A 307 4.13 0.94 -12.64
N GLY A 308 5.05 1.83 -12.98
CA GLY A 308 5.34 2.22 -14.36
C GLY A 308 4.66 3.52 -14.81
N GLY A 309 5.48 4.52 -15.15
CA GLY A 309 5.04 5.81 -15.67
C GLY A 309 4.72 6.88 -14.61
N ILE A 310 5.08 6.67 -13.33
CA ILE A 310 4.90 7.65 -12.26
C ILE A 310 6.12 8.59 -12.22
N ARG A 311 6.07 9.62 -13.07
CA ARG A 311 7.16 10.58 -13.29
C ARG A 311 6.63 11.87 -13.88
N ASP A 312 7.46 12.91 -13.87
CA ASP A 312 7.17 14.14 -14.57
C ASP A 312 7.09 13.91 -16.08
N TYR A 313 6.07 14.46 -16.73
CA TYR A 313 5.96 14.44 -18.19
C TYR A 313 5.12 15.59 -18.73
N THR A 314 5.27 15.87 -20.02
CA THR A 314 4.41 16.80 -20.75
C THR A 314 3.56 16.00 -21.72
N ASP A 315 2.24 16.16 -21.67
CA ASP A 315 1.33 15.44 -22.56
C ASP A 315 1.34 15.99 -23.99
N THR A 316 0.66 15.30 -24.91
CA THR A 316 0.53 15.70 -26.33
C THR A 316 -0.17 17.05 -26.52
N GLU A 317 -0.86 17.57 -25.51
CA GLU A 317 -1.49 18.90 -25.52
C GLU A 317 -0.54 19.99 -24.98
N GLY A 318 0.68 19.65 -24.60
CA GLY A 318 1.68 20.57 -24.07
C GLY A 318 1.48 20.90 -22.59
N ARG A 319 0.63 20.16 -21.87
CA ARG A 319 0.42 20.37 -20.42
C ARG A 319 1.45 19.58 -19.63
N PHE A 320 2.11 20.25 -18.70
CA PHE A 320 3.03 19.62 -17.76
C PHE A 320 2.25 18.96 -16.61
N HIS A 321 2.64 17.73 -16.28
CA HIS A 321 2.15 16.97 -15.13
C HIS A 321 3.35 16.53 -14.30
N SER A 322 3.35 16.85 -13.01
CA SER A 322 4.36 16.35 -12.08
C SER A 322 4.10 14.88 -11.73
N ALA A 323 5.11 14.17 -11.23
CA ALA A 323 4.98 12.82 -10.70
C ALA A 323 3.90 12.73 -9.61
N LEU A 324 3.74 13.81 -8.83
CA LEU A 324 2.69 13.92 -7.82
C LEU A 324 1.29 13.99 -8.46
N ASP A 325 1.10 14.74 -9.55
CA ASP A 325 -0.17 14.80 -10.29
C ASP A 325 -0.53 13.44 -10.88
N VAL A 326 0.48 12.74 -11.43
CA VAL A 326 0.32 11.39 -11.96
C VAL A 326 -0.08 10.40 -10.86
N ALA A 327 0.63 10.41 -9.72
CA ALA A 327 0.30 9.58 -8.59
C ALA A 327 -1.12 9.88 -8.06
N ALA A 328 -1.49 11.16 -7.94
CA ALA A 328 -2.83 11.58 -7.54
C ALA A 328 -3.90 11.02 -8.48
N ALA A 329 -3.70 11.09 -9.79
CA ALA A 329 -4.63 10.52 -10.77
C ALA A 329 -4.79 9.00 -10.62
N TYR A 330 -3.69 8.28 -10.35
CA TYR A 330 -3.72 6.84 -10.08
C TYR A 330 -4.45 6.50 -8.77
N PHE A 331 -4.18 7.22 -7.68
CA PHE A 331 -4.90 7.03 -6.40
C PHE A 331 -6.40 7.29 -6.55
N ARG A 332 -6.78 8.37 -7.24
CA ARG A 332 -8.19 8.69 -7.54
C ARG A 332 -8.87 7.67 -8.44
N SER A 333 -8.09 6.90 -9.19
CA SER A 333 -8.60 5.87 -10.09
C SER A 333 -8.70 4.51 -9.43
N GLY A 334 -8.14 4.31 -8.23
CA GLY A 334 -8.33 3.08 -7.47
C GLY A 334 -7.04 2.45 -6.92
N ALA A 335 -5.87 2.98 -7.28
CA ALA A 335 -4.61 2.52 -6.69
C ALA A 335 -4.55 2.93 -5.20
N ASP A 336 -3.88 2.12 -4.39
CA ASP A 336 -3.57 2.41 -2.99
C ASP A 336 -2.08 2.72 -2.81
N LYS A 337 -1.23 2.18 -3.69
CA LYS A 337 0.21 2.40 -3.71
C LYS A 337 0.71 2.61 -5.13
N ILE A 338 1.77 3.41 -5.26
CA ILE A 338 2.51 3.59 -6.52
C ILE A 338 3.89 2.96 -6.41
N SER A 339 4.40 2.44 -7.51
CA SER A 339 5.75 1.87 -7.60
C SER A 339 6.64 2.69 -8.52
N ILE A 340 7.78 3.14 -7.98
CA ILE A 340 8.82 3.90 -8.67
C ILE A 340 9.98 2.95 -8.97
N GLY A 341 10.33 2.81 -10.24
CA GLY A 341 11.39 1.91 -10.71
C GLY A 341 12.67 2.65 -11.07
N SER A 342 12.96 2.76 -12.37
CA SER A 342 14.22 3.35 -12.88
C SER A 342 14.54 4.73 -12.32
N ASP A 343 13.54 5.60 -12.18
CA ASP A 343 13.71 6.96 -11.67
C ASP A 343 14.23 6.97 -10.23
N ALA A 344 13.93 5.94 -9.41
CA ALA A 344 14.47 5.82 -8.06
C ALA A 344 16.00 5.72 -8.06
N VAL A 345 16.59 5.08 -9.07
CA VAL A 345 18.04 4.96 -9.20
C VAL A 345 18.67 6.32 -9.47
N ASP A 346 18.12 7.08 -10.43
CA ASP A 346 18.63 8.41 -10.75
C ASP A 346 18.43 9.39 -9.56
N ILE A 347 17.30 9.28 -8.84
CA ILE A 347 17.03 10.04 -7.61
C ILE A 347 18.08 9.74 -6.53
N VAL A 348 18.37 8.47 -6.27
CA VAL A 348 19.37 8.06 -5.27
C VAL A 348 20.77 8.52 -5.67
N GLN A 349 21.17 8.37 -6.93
CA GLN A 349 22.48 8.85 -7.37
C GLN A 349 22.63 10.36 -7.16
N ASN A 350 21.60 11.15 -7.47
CA ASN A 350 21.59 12.58 -7.18
C ASN A 350 21.64 12.86 -5.66
N SER A 351 20.86 12.14 -4.87
CA SER A 351 20.80 12.33 -3.40
C SER A 351 22.12 11.96 -2.70
N LEU A 352 22.82 10.93 -3.18
CA LEU A 352 24.14 10.56 -2.65
C LEU A 352 25.21 11.64 -2.94
N GLN A 353 25.06 12.39 -4.04
CA GLN A 353 25.99 13.46 -4.41
C GLN A 353 25.63 14.80 -3.75
N ASN A 354 24.35 15.13 -3.70
CA ASN A 354 23.87 16.49 -3.40
C ASN A 354 22.97 16.56 -2.14
N GLY A 355 22.64 15.42 -1.52
CA GLY A 355 21.62 15.32 -0.48
C GLY A 355 20.18 15.29 -1.03
N PRO A 356 19.17 15.09 -0.17
CA PRO A 356 17.76 15.13 -0.56
C PRO A 356 17.39 16.47 -1.18
N SER A 357 16.61 16.44 -2.26
CA SER A 357 16.13 17.69 -2.89
C SER A 357 14.85 18.21 -2.24
N GLY A 358 14.11 17.37 -1.50
CA GLY A 358 12.75 17.64 -1.02
C GLY A 358 11.70 17.64 -2.12
N GLN A 359 12.09 17.29 -3.35
CA GLN A 359 11.32 17.49 -4.58
C GLN A 359 11.30 16.25 -5.48
N SER A 360 12.07 15.20 -5.19
CA SER A 360 11.98 13.96 -5.96
C SER A 360 10.58 13.36 -5.87
N SER A 361 10.22 12.50 -6.83
CA SER A 361 8.93 11.82 -6.83
C SER A 361 8.70 11.00 -5.55
N ILE A 362 9.75 10.36 -5.00
CA ILE A 362 9.70 9.65 -3.71
C ILE A 362 9.28 10.62 -2.61
N GLU A 363 10.01 11.72 -2.44
CA GLU A 363 9.79 12.69 -1.36
C GLU A 363 8.44 13.40 -1.50
N SER A 364 8.08 13.84 -2.71
CA SER A 364 6.85 14.61 -2.95
C SER A 364 5.60 13.77 -2.72
N ILE A 365 5.60 12.51 -3.18
CA ILE A 365 4.46 11.61 -3.01
C ILE A 365 4.36 11.18 -1.55
N ALA A 366 5.48 10.79 -0.92
CA ALA A 366 5.50 10.40 0.49
C ALA A 366 5.04 11.53 1.43
N ARG A 367 5.41 12.78 1.13
CA ARG A 367 4.98 13.95 1.92
C ARG A 367 3.47 14.14 1.93
N VAL A 368 2.77 13.85 0.83
CA VAL A 368 1.32 14.05 0.71
C VAL A 368 0.53 12.81 1.13
N TYR A 369 0.98 11.63 0.69
CA TYR A 369 0.26 10.37 0.82
C TYR A 369 0.84 9.43 1.89
N GLY A 370 1.90 9.84 2.58
CA GLY A 370 2.63 9.04 3.55
C GLY A 370 3.56 8.02 2.87
N ASN A 371 4.57 7.56 3.62
CA ASN A 371 5.56 6.61 3.11
C ASN A 371 4.90 5.33 2.58
N GLN A 372 3.84 4.87 3.24
CA GLN A 372 3.08 3.67 2.88
C GLN A 372 2.53 3.66 1.46
N ALA A 373 2.41 4.83 0.81
CA ALA A 373 1.92 4.95 -0.55
C ALA A 373 3.02 4.76 -1.62
N VAL A 374 4.29 4.75 -1.22
CA VAL A 374 5.46 4.73 -2.13
C VAL A 374 6.22 3.41 -2.01
N VAL A 375 6.16 2.63 -3.08
CA VAL A 375 6.90 1.38 -3.27
C VAL A 375 8.07 1.62 -4.22
N ILE A 376 9.24 1.05 -3.94
CA ILE A 376 10.40 1.15 -4.83
C ILE A 376 10.65 -0.20 -5.49
N SER A 377 10.52 -0.25 -6.82
CA SER A 377 10.87 -1.44 -7.60
C SER A 377 12.37 -1.43 -7.89
N VAL A 378 13.09 -2.39 -7.32
CA VAL A 378 14.54 -2.54 -7.49
C VAL A 378 14.81 -3.74 -8.39
N ASP A 379 15.58 -3.52 -9.46
CA ASP A 379 15.97 -4.55 -10.43
C ASP A 379 17.49 -4.82 -10.37
N PRO A 380 17.97 -5.59 -9.40
CA PRO A 380 19.37 -5.90 -9.25
C PRO A 380 19.80 -7.14 -10.03
N ARG A 381 21.10 -7.21 -10.34
CA ARG A 381 21.81 -8.42 -10.79
C ARG A 381 23.10 -8.63 -10.01
N ARG A 382 23.50 -9.87 -9.80
CA ARG A 382 24.69 -10.23 -9.04
C ARG A 382 25.97 -9.93 -9.81
N VAL A 383 26.93 -9.30 -9.14
CA VAL A 383 28.28 -9.01 -9.67
C VAL A 383 29.32 -9.54 -8.70
N TYR A 384 30.14 -10.49 -9.15
CA TYR A 384 31.19 -11.10 -8.35
C TYR A 384 32.44 -10.23 -8.29
N VAL A 385 33.10 -10.24 -7.13
CA VAL A 385 34.37 -9.54 -6.87
C VAL A 385 35.32 -10.47 -6.11
N SER A 386 36.62 -10.21 -6.21
CA SER A 386 37.63 -11.03 -5.55
C SER A 386 37.74 -10.73 -4.06
N SER A 387 37.55 -9.45 -3.68
CA SER A 387 37.58 -8.97 -2.32
C SER A 387 36.52 -7.87 -2.09
N PRO A 388 35.93 -7.76 -0.88
CA PRO A 388 35.00 -6.67 -0.55
C PRO A 388 35.58 -5.26 -0.70
N VAL A 389 36.91 -5.09 -0.64
CA VAL A 389 37.56 -3.78 -0.76
C VAL A 389 37.84 -3.35 -2.21
N ASP A 390 37.56 -4.22 -3.18
CA ASP A 390 37.84 -3.95 -4.60
C ASP A 390 36.82 -2.96 -5.22
N VAL A 391 35.68 -2.78 -4.55
CA VAL A 391 34.58 -1.94 -5.01
C VAL A 391 34.03 -1.08 -3.88
N PRO A 392 33.46 0.11 -4.17
CA PRO A 392 32.89 0.99 -3.14
C PRO A 392 31.46 0.58 -2.72
N HIS A 393 31.03 -0.63 -3.06
CA HIS A 393 29.65 -1.12 -2.89
C HIS A 393 29.51 -2.01 -1.66
N GLN A 394 28.27 -2.19 -1.20
CA GLN A 394 27.96 -3.19 -0.19
C GLN A 394 28.10 -4.60 -0.79
N VAL A 395 29.09 -5.34 -0.30
CA VAL A 395 29.44 -6.69 -0.74
C VAL A 395 29.02 -7.70 0.33
N ILE A 396 28.44 -8.81 -0.10
CA ILE A 396 28.17 -9.97 0.76
C ILE A 396 29.11 -11.12 0.40
N GLU A 397 29.41 -11.98 1.37
CA GLU A 397 29.97 -13.30 1.09
C GLU A 397 28.82 -14.22 0.66
N THR A 398 28.98 -14.88 -0.49
CA THR A 398 27.98 -15.80 -1.03
C THR A 398 28.41 -17.25 -0.86
N VAL A 399 27.41 -18.12 -0.62
CA VAL A 399 27.59 -19.57 -0.63
C VAL A 399 27.63 -20.15 -2.05
N PHE A 400 27.40 -19.33 -3.08
CA PHE A 400 27.40 -19.71 -4.49
C PHE A 400 28.63 -19.09 -5.20
N PRO A 401 29.82 -19.72 -5.14
CA PRO A 401 30.97 -19.20 -5.86
C PRO A 401 30.77 -19.26 -7.38
N ASN A 402 31.32 -18.29 -8.11
CA ASN A 402 31.33 -18.34 -9.57
C ASN A 402 32.38 -19.32 -10.12
N ALA A 403 32.45 -19.45 -11.45
CA ALA A 403 33.40 -20.33 -12.13
C ALA A 403 34.89 -20.03 -11.84
N HIS A 404 35.21 -18.82 -11.36
CA HIS A 404 36.54 -18.40 -10.96
C HIS A 404 36.81 -18.56 -9.46
N GLY A 405 35.86 -19.13 -8.70
CA GLY A 405 35.98 -19.32 -7.26
C GLY A 405 35.78 -18.04 -6.43
N GLN A 406 35.31 -16.95 -7.04
CA GLN A 406 35.00 -15.72 -6.30
C GLN A 406 33.81 -15.95 -5.37
N ARG A 407 34.00 -15.63 -4.09
CA ARG A 407 33.02 -15.85 -3.01
C ARG A 407 32.35 -14.58 -2.51
N PHE A 408 32.67 -13.45 -3.12
CA PHE A 408 32.10 -12.16 -2.75
C PHE A 408 31.31 -11.60 -3.93
N CYS A 409 30.17 -11.00 -3.65
CA CYS A 409 29.37 -10.33 -4.66
C CYS A 409 28.61 -9.13 -4.10
N TRP A 410 28.29 -8.20 -4.97
CA TRP A 410 27.33 -7.14 -4.73
C TRP A 410 26.21 -7.22 -5.78
N TYR A 411 25.12 -6.49 -5.55
CA TYR A 411 23.94 -6.53 -6.40
C TYR A 411 23.77 -5.20 -7.13
N GLN A 412 24.22 -5.16 -8.37
CA GLN A 412 24.18 -3.96 -9.20
C GLN A 412 22.75 -3.64 -9.61
N CYS A 413 22.27 -2.45 -9.27
CA CYS A 413 20.98 -1.96 -9.71
C CYS A 413 20.98 -1.66 -11.21
N THR A 414 19.83 -1.82 -11.83
CA THR A 414 19.64 -1.53 -13.25
C THR A 414 18.47 -0.59 -13.50
N VAL A 415 18.45 0.00 -14.69
CA VAL A 415 17.36 0.85 -15.19
C VAL A 415 16.92 0.37 -16.57
N LYS A 416 15.85 1.00 -17.08
CA LYS A 416 15.24 0.69 -18.39
C LYS A 416 14.82 -0.78 -18.49
N GLY A 417 14.30 -1.35 -17.39
CA GLY A 417 13.85 -2.74 -17.29
C GLY A 417 15.00 -3.73 -17.45
N GLY A 418 16.01 -3.67 -16.57
CA GLY A 418 17.12 -4.63 -16.56
C GLY A 418 18.27 -4.37 -17.54
N ARG A 419 18.07 -3.52 -18.56
CA ARG A 419 18.99 -3.42 -19.71
C ARG A 419 20.26 -2.60 -19.46
N GLU A 420 20.21 -1.64 -18.54
CA GLU A 420 21.32 -0.73 -18.29
C GLU A 420 21.73 -0.79 -16.81
N GLY A 421 22.98 -1.19 -16.54
CA GLY A 421 23.52 -1.23 -15.18
C GLY A 421 23.90 0.17 -14.69
N ARG A 422 23.70 0.42 -13.40
CA ARG A 422 24.08 1.66 -12.73
C ARG A 422 25.14 1.38 -11.66
N ASP A 423 25.93 2.40 -11.37
CA ASP A 423 26.99 2.33 -10.36
C ASP A 423 26.41 2.57 -8.95
N VAL A 424 25.48 1.71 -8.55
CA VAL A 424 24.85 1.70 -7.23
C VAL A 424 24.38 0.29 -6.92
N ASP A 425 24.57 -0.13 -5.67
CA ASP A 425 24.14 -1.44 -5.21
C ASP A 425 22.73 -1.41 -4.58
N ALA A 426 22.07 -2.57 -4.55
CA ALA A 426 20.69 -2.71 -4.07
C ALA A 426 20.51 -2.31 -2.60
N ILE A 427 21.52 -2.55 -1.76
CA ILE A 427 21.47 -2.22 -0.32
C ILE A 427 21.53 -0.70 -0.13
N THR A 428 22.48 -0.05 -0.81
CA THR A 428 22.63 1.41 -0.81
C THR A 428 21.39 2.08 -1.40
N LEU A 429 20.86 1.56 -2.51
CA LEU A 429 19.62 2.07 -3.12
C LEU A 429 18.45 2.00 -2.14
N ALA A 430 18.20 0.84 -1.53
CA ALA A 430 17.07 0.63 -0.63
C ALA A 430 17.13 1.57 0.60
N ARG A 431 18.31 1.70 1.23
CA ARG A 431 18.53 2.61 2.37
C ARG A 431 18.27 4.06 2.02
N GLU A 432 18.76 4.49 0.87
CA GLU A 432 18.62 5.87 0.46
C GLU A 432 17.17 6.18 0.07
N CYS A 433 16.48 5.26 -0.60
CA CYS A 433 15.05 5.39 -0.87
C CYS A 433 14.20 5.45 0.40
N GLU A 434 14.49 4.60 1.40
CA GLU A 434 13.84 4.66 2.72
C GLU A 434 14.00 6.05 3.35
N ARG A 435 15.23 6.58 3.33
CA ARG A 435 15.53 7.92 3.87
C ARG A 435 14.77 9.04 3.14
N LEU A 436 14.50 8.86 1.86
CA LEU A 436 13.73 9.80 1.03
C LEU A 436 12.21 9.67 1.20
N GLY A 437 11.73 8.68 1.94
CA GLY A 437 10.30 8.50 2.26
C GLY A 437 9.63 7.31 1.59
N ALA A 438 10.38 6.38 0.98
CA ALA A 438 9.80 5.11 0.56
C ALA A 438 9.22 4.35 1.77
N GLY A 439 8.09 3.69 1.59
CA GLY A 439 7.48 2.84 2.61
C GLY A 439 7.68 1.37 2.37
N GLU A 440 8.03 0.93 1.16
CA GLU A 440 8.16 -0.48 0.81
C GLU A 440 9.18 -0.69 -0.32
N ILE A 441 9.93 -1.78 -0.25
CA ILE A 441 10.84 -2.20 -1.33
C ILE A 441 10.23 -3.41 -2.05
N LEU A 442 9.91 -3.26 -3.33
CA LEU A 442 9.65 -4.37 -4.25
C LEU A 442 10.98 -4.85 -4.82
N LEU A 443 11.51 -5.92 -4.25
CA LEU A 443 12.84 -6.42 -4.58
C LEU A 443 12.76 -7.53 -5.62
N ASN A 444 12.92 -7.16 -6.89
CA ASN A 444 13.05 -8.12 -7.98
C ASN A 444 14.47 -8.72 -8.00
N CYS A 445 14.70 -9.68 -8.88
CA CYS A 445 16.02 -10.24 -9.11
C CYS A 445 16.15 -10.69 -10.56
N ILE A 446 16.94 -9.97 -11.35
CA ILE A 446 17.11 -10.23 -12.80
C ILE A 446 17.58 -11.68 -13.03
N ASP A 447 18.51 -12.16 -12.21
CA ASP A 447 19.08 -13.50 -12.34
C ASP A 447 18.09 -14.64 -12.02
N ARG A 448 16.96 -14.31 -11.36
CA ARG A 448 15.90 -15.28 -10.97
C ARG A 448 14.64 -15.14 -11.81
N ASP A 449 14.48 -14.05 -12.52
CA ASP A 449 13.26 -13.76 -13.26
C ASP A 449 12.95 -14.81 -14.33
N GLY A 450 11.70 -15.29 -14.38
CA GLY A 450 11.26 -16.37 -15.27
C GLY A 450 11.87 -17.76 -15.00
N THR A 451 12.82 -17.92 -14.07
CA THR A 451 13.53 -19.21 -13.88
C THR A 451 12.70 -20.29 -13.20
N ASN A 452 11.70 -19.91 -12.41
CA ASN A 452 10.92 -20.80 -11.54
C ASN A 452 11.79 -21.63 -10.56
N LEU A 453 12.99 -21.13 -10.18
CA LEU A 453 13.93 -21.82 -9.27
C LEU A 453 13.87 -21.32 -7.82
N GLY A 454 12.99 -20.38 -7.52
CA GLY A 454 12.88 -19.70 -6.22
C GLY A 454 13.52 -18.32 -6.23
N PHE A 455 13.25 -17.57 -5.16
CA PHE A 455 13.79 -16.23 -4.93
C PHE A 455 15.30 -16.27 -4.64
N ASP A 456 16.00 -15.15 -4.84
CA ASP A 456 17.39 -15.00 -4.35
C ASP A 456 17.37 -14.67 -2.85
N LEU A 457 17.52 -15.70 -2.02
CA LEU A 457 17.42 -15.56 -0.56
C LEU A 457 18.55 -14.72 0.06
N GLU A 458 19.75 -14.72 -0.54
CA GLU A 458 20.88 -13.90 -0.05
C GLU A 458 20.60 -12.42 -0.30
N LEU A 459 20.08 -12.08 -1.48
CA LEU A 459 19.65 -10.72 -1.83
C LEU A 459 18.54 -10.24 -0.89
N VAL A 460 17.47 -11.05 -0.75
CA VAL A 460 16.33 -10.70 0.09
C VAL A 460 16.76 -10.47 1.52
N GLN A 461 17.55 -11.39 2.10
CA GLN A 461 18.02 -11.22 3.48
C GLN A 461 18.92 -10.00 3.64
N ALA A 462 19.83 -9.73 2.70
CA ALA A 462 20.74 -8.61 2.78
C ALA A 462 20.00 -7.25 2.73
N VAL A 463 18.93 -7.15 1.93
CA VAL A 463 18.11 -5.94 1.87
C VAL A 463 17.20 -5.83 3.10
N CYS A 464 16.57 -6.91 3.55
CA CYS A 464 15.78 -6.90 4.80
C CYS A 464 16.59 -6.41 6.00
N GLN A 465 17.85 -6.81 6.13
CA GLN A 465 18.73 -6.35 7.21
C GLN A 465 19.23 -4.91 7.04
N ALA A 466 19.08 -4.34 5.85
CA ALA A 466 19.61 -3.03 5.52
C ALA A 466 18.63 -1.89 5.78
N VAL A 467 17.32 -2.16 5.78
CA VAL A 467 16.25 -1.17 5.89
C VAL A 467 15.29 -1.50 7.03
N SER A 468 14.51 -0.52 7.48
CA SER A 468 13.45 -0.68 8.48
C SER A 468 12.04 -0.62 7.89
N ILE A 469 11.92 -0.60 6.56
CA ILE A 469 10.65 -0.68 5.82
C ILE A 469 10.41 -2.09 5.25
N PRO A 470 9.14 -2.51 5.03
CA PRO A 470 8.83 -3.81 4.44
C PRO A 470 9.56 -4.08 3.11
N VAL A 471 9.99 -5.33 2.94
CA VAL A 471 10.58 -5.85 1.70
C VAL A 471 9.70 -6.96 1.14
N ILE A 472 9.28 -6.79 -0.12
CA ILE A 472 8.58 -7.79 -0.92
C ILE A 472 9.63 -8.56 -1.72
N ALA A 473 9.71 -9.88 -1.51
CA ALA A 473 10.52 -10.75 -2.36
C ALA A 473 9.81 -11.00 -3.70
N SER A 474 10.50 -10.75 -4.82
CA SER A 474 9.98 -10.92 -6.18
C SER A 474 11.00 -11.65 -7.07
N SER A 475 10.54 -12.09 -8.25
CA SER A 475 11.28 -12.86 -9.27
C SER A 475 11.72 -14.27 -8.85
N GLY A 476 11.32 -15.29 -9.63
CA GLY A 476 11.79 -16.67 -9.50
C GLY A 476 10.85 -17.64 -8.79
N ALA A 477 9.76 -17.16 -8.18
CA ALA A 477 8.71 -18.04 -7.65
C ALA A 477 8.18 -19.00 -8.74
N GLY A 478 8.03 -20.28 -8.39
CA GLY A 478 7.67 -21.36 -9.31
C GLY A 478 6.71 -22.40 -8.71
N ARG A 479 6.62 -22.43 -7.37
CA ARG A 479 5.81 -23.36 -6.58
C ARG A 479 5.66 -22.82 -5.16
N ALA A 480 4.68 -23.33 -4.41
CA ALA A 480 4.40 -22.95 -3.03
C ALA A 480 5.63 -23.04 -2.10
N GLN A 481 6.49 -24.05 -2.30
CA GLN A 481 7.70 -24.21 -1.48
C GLN A 481 8.62 -22.99 -1.53
N HIS A 482 8.68 -22.26 -2.65
CA HIS A 482 9.53 -21.05 -2.73
C HIS A 482 9.04 -19.93 -1.81
N PHE A 483 7.73 -19.84 -1.59
CA PHE A 483 7.15 -18.90 -0.62
C PHE A 483 7.47 -19.32 0.82
N VAL A 484 7.36 -20.62 1.12
CA VAL A 484 7.77 -21.16 2.42
C VAL A 484 9.26 -20.88 2.67
N ASP A 485 10.11 -21.13 1.68
CA ASP A 485 11.55 -20.92 1.79
C ASP A 485 11.89 -19.46 2.08
N VAL A 486 11.30 -18.50 1.35
CA VAL A 486 11.59 -17.09 1.60
C VAL A 486 11.07 -16.63 2.96
N PHE A 487 9.85 -17.01 3.37
CA PHE A 487 9.29 -16.57 4.65
C PHE A 487 9.94 -17.22 5.88
N THR A 488 10.57 -18.40 5.73
CA THR A 488 11.20 -19.11 6.85
C THR A 488 12.70 -18.92 6.93
N ARG A 489 13.33 -18.49 5.84
CA ARG A 489 14.79 -18.33 5.74
C ARG A 489 15.22 -16.89 5.59
N THR A 490 14.28 -15.97 5.40
CA THR A 490 14.54 -14.54 5.41
C THR A 490 13.54 -13.79 6.27
N GLU A 491 13.78 -12.51 6.49
CA GLU A 491 12.88 -11.60 7.20
C GLU A 491 11.79 -10.98 6.30
N ALA A 492 11.61 -11.49 5.08
CA ALA A 492 10.58 -10.99 4.18
C ALA A 492 9.17 -11.17 4.78
N GLU A 493 8.36 -10.13 4.61
CA GLU A 493 6.98 -10.06 5.11
C GLU A 493 5.97 -10.30 4.00
N ALA A 494 6.40 -10.10 2.75
CA ALA A 494 5.60 -10.33 1.57
C ALA A 494 6.42 -11.01 0.46
N ALA A 495 5.72 -11.76 -0.39
CA ALA A 495 6.30 -12.35 -1.58
C ALA A 495 5.32 -12.18 -2.75
N LEU A 496 5.88 -11.80 -3.89
CA LEU A 496 5.17 -11.53 -5.12
C LEU A 496 5.46 -12.60 -6.16
N ALA A 497 4.42 -12.99 -6.91
CA ALA A 497 4.61 -13.74 -8.13
C ALA A 497 3.62 -13.30 -9.22
N ALA A 498 3.99 -13.58 -10.48
CA ALA A 498 3.19 -13.28 -11.65
C ALA A 498 2.79 -14.57 -12.37
N GLY A 499 3.68 -15.09 -13.23
CA GLY A 499 3.36 -16.16 -14.20
C GLY A 499 3.04 -17.55 -13.64
N ILE A 500 3.01 -17.75 -12.32
CA ILE A 500 2.64 -19.03 -11.69
C ILE A 500 1.17 -19.11 -11.25
N PHE A 501 0.51 -17.94 -11.15
CA PHE A 501 -0.89 -17.86 -10.72
C PHE A 501 -1.87 -18.01 -11.89
N SER A 502 -1.36 -18.11 -13.12
CA SER A 502 -2.10 -18.17 -14.38
C SER A 502 -2.09 -19.56 -15.00
#